data_AF-A0A0F4QUE4-F1
#
_entry.id   AF-A0A0F4QUE4-F1
#
_cell.length_a   1.000
_cell.length_b   1.000
_cell.length_c   1.000
_cell.angle_alpha   90.00
_cell.angle_beta   90.00
_cell.angle_gamma   90.00
#
_symmetry.space_group_name_H-M   'P 1'
#
loop_
_entity.id
_entity.type
_entity.pdbx_description
1 polymer ?
#
loop_
_entity_poly.entity_id
_entity_poly.type
_entity_poly.pdbx_seq_one_letter_code
_entity_poly.pdbx_strand_id
1 'polypeptide(L)'
;MKQLPLVNEEVSIGDEEFIVSKTNVRGHIIYANRVFMEISLLSEDQLINLNHNIIRHPDMPKGVFKYVWSTIKKGQEFFGYVKNLRSDGRYYWVFANITPEYDQQGNLLGYLSVRRKPPASAIKVIEPIYQQMLSIERQAHSDKDAVDKSLAFLQEELKSQNLDYQDFVINLFHRKS
;
A
#
# COMPACT_ATOMS: atom_id res chain seq x y z
N MET A 1 12.56 -17.86 -4.52
CA MET A 1 13.06 -17.74 -3.13
C MET A 1 12.07 -18.47 -2.22
N LYS A 2 12.57 -19.21 -1.22
CA LYS A 2 11.74 -19.92 -0.26
C LYS A 2 11.14 -18.87 0.69
N GLN A 3 9.83 -18.74 0.75
CA GLN A 3 9.17 -17.76 1.62
C GLN A 3 9.35 -18.21 3.07
N LEU A 4 10.00 -17.37 3.87
CA LEU A 4 10.15 -17.60 5.31
C LEU A 4 8.78 -17.50 5.99
N PRO A 5 8.57 -18.16 7.15
CA PRO A 5 7.34 -18.02 7.90
C PRO A 5 7.09 -16.55 8.27
N LEU A 6 5.83 -16.16 8.36
CA LEU A 6 5.47 -14.81 8.79
C LEU A 6 5.87 -14.62 10.26
N VAL A 7 6.52 -13.49 10.53
CA VAL A 7 6.93 -13.06 11.86
C VAL A 7 6.14 -11.79 12.18
N ASN A 8 5.34 -11.83 13.24
CA ASN A 8 4.56 -10.68 13.67
C ASN A 8 5.42 -9.68 14.47
N GLU A 9 6.41 -9.11 13.81
CA GLU A 9 7.32 -8.09 14.35
C GLU A 9 7.43 -6.95 13.33
N GLU A 10 7.12 -5.73 13.78
CA GLU A 10 7.26 -4.53 12.97
C GLU A 10 8.71 -4.03 12.98
N VAL A 11 9.24 -3.71 11.80
CA VAL A 11 10.46 -2.92 11.64
C VAL A 11 10.07 -1.52 11.21
N SER A 12 10.43 -0.52 12.01
CA SER A 12 10.15 0.88 11.70
C SER A 12 11.12 1.43 10.65
N ILE A 13 10.62 2.34 9.83
CA ILE A 13 11.42 3.20 8.96
C ILE A 13 11.94 4.39 9.78
N GLY A 14 13.12 4.90 9.45
CA GLY A 14 13.64 6.13 10.07
C GLY A 14 12.72 7.33 9.82
N ASP A 15 12.69 8.28 10.75
CA ASP A 15 11.76 9.42 10.68
C ASP A 15 12.01 10.33 9.46
N GLU A 16 13.26 10.42 9.01
CA GLU A 16 13.71 11.21 7.85
C GLU A 16 13.90 10.36 6.57
N GLU A 17 13.57 9.07 6.62
CA GLU A 17 13.77 8.17 5.49
C GLU A 17 12.57 8.14 4.55
N PHE A 18 12.86 8.22 3.25
CA PHE A 18 11.88 8.06 2.20
C PHE A 18 12.18 6.82 1.37
N ILE A 19 11.21 5.93 1.27
CA ILE A 19 11.24 4.81 0.34
C ILE A 19 10.67 5.30 -0.99
N VAL A 20 11.45 5.17 -2.06
CA VAL A 20 11.07 5.62 -3.40
C VAL A 20 11.15 4.47 -4.39
N SER A 21 10.10 4.30 -5.19
CA SER A 21 10.09 3.35 -6.29
C SER A 21 9.32 3.90 -7.48
N LYS A 22 9.75 3.56 -8.69
CA LYS A 22 8.99 3.78 -9.92
C LYS A 22 8.57 2.46 -10.53
N THR A 23 7.42 2.46 -11.16
CA THR A 23 6.91 1.32 -11.92
C THR A 23 6.55 1.73 -13.33
N ASN A 24 6.54 0.77 -14.26
CA ASN A 24 5.89 0.97 -15.56
C ASN A 24 4.36 0.94 -15.43
N VAL A 25 3.63 1.20 -16.53
CA VAL A 25 2.15 1.21 -16.56
C VAL A 25 1.49 -0.10 -16.10
N ARG A 26 2.22 -1.22 -16.07
CA ARG A 26 1.76 -2.53 -15.61
C ARG A 26 2.10 -2.81 -14.15
N GLY A 27 2.75 -1.88 -13.45
CA GLY A 27 3.15 -2.02 -12.04
C GLY A 27 4.44 -2.81 -11.80
N HIS A 28 5.27 -3.05 -12.83
CA HIS A 28 6.59 -3.65 -12.65
C HIS A 28 7.59 -2.57 -12.25
N ILE A 29 8.39 -2.84 -11.22
CA ILE A 29 9.38 -1.91 -10.71
C ILE A 29 10.46 -1.68 -11.76
N ILE A 30 10.73 -0.40 -12.06
CA ILE A 30 11.82 0.02 -12.96
C ILE A 30 12.89 0.82 -12.21
N TYR A 31 12.62 1.18 -10.96
CA TYR A 31 13.55 1.86 -10.08
C TYR A 31 13.15 1.63 -8.62
N ALA A 32 14.15 1.41 -7.76
CA ALA A 32 14.00 1.35 -6.31
C ALA A 32 15.21 2.04 -5.68
N ASN A 33 14.98 2.93 -4.71
CA ASN A 33 16.09 3.57 -4.01
C ASN A 33 16.71 2.62 -2.96
N ARG A 34 17.87 3.02 -2.43
CA ARG A 34 18.61 2.26 -1.42
C ARG A 34 17.80 1.96 -0.16
N VAL A 35 17.03 2.94 0.33
CA VAL A 35 16.16 2.77 1.50
C VAL A 35 15.14 1.65 1.25
N PHE A 36 14.56 1.56 0.05
CA PHE A 36 13.65 0.46 -0.30
C PHE A 36 14.37 -0.89 -0.21
N MET A 37 15.54 -1.02 -0.83
CA MET A 37 16.32 -2.26 -0.81
C MET A 37 16.66 -2.71 0.62
N GLU A 38 17.10 -1.77 1.46
CA GLU A 38 17.50 -2.02 2.84
C GLU A 38 16.31 -2.45 3.73
N ILE A 39 15.18 -1.74 3.67
CA ILE A 39 14.00 -2.08 4.49
C ILE A 39 13.33 -3.37 4.03
N SER A 40 13.29 -3.66 2.72
CA SER A 40 12.68 -4.91 2.22
C SER A 40 13.60 -6.12 2.30
N LEU A 41 14.91 -5.89 2.50
CA LEU A 41 15.96 -6.90 2.39
C LEU A 41 15.95 -7.59 1.01
N LEU A 42 15.82 -6.78 -0.04
CA LEU A 42 15.84 -7.22 -1.44
C LEU A 42 16.85 -6.36 -2.20
N SER A 43 17.73 -7.01 -2.95
CA SER A 43 18.64 -6.33 -3.87
C SER A 43 17.89 -5.78 -5.09
N GLU A 44 18.53 -4.88 -5.82
CA GLU A 44 17.98 -4.29 -7.04
C GLU A 44 17.56 -5.37 -8.06
N ASP A 45 18.42 -6.36 -8.32
CA ASP A 45 18.11 -7.46 -9.25
C ASP A 45 16.91 -8.32 -8.82
N GLN A 46 16.59 -8.32 -7.52
CA GLN A 46 15.42 -9.01 -6.98
C GLN A 46 14.16 -8.14 -6.99
N LEU A 47 14.26 -6.86 -7.36
CA LEU A 47 13.16 -5.90 -7.42
C LEU A 47 12.82 -5.52 -8.87
N ILE A 48 13.83 -5.19 -9.67
CA ILE A 48 13.66 -4.68 -11.03
C ILE A 48 12.92 -5.71 -11.90
N ASN A 49 11.99 -5.20 -12.70
CA ASN A 49 11.06 -5.96 -13.54
C ASN A 49 10.09 -6.89 -12.80
N LEU A 50 10.07 -6.91 -11.47
CA LEU A 50 9.04 -7.62 -10.70
C LEU A 50 7.86 -6.71 -10.38
N ASN A 51 6.69 -7.32 -10.21
CA ASN A 51 5.51 -6.58 -9.81
C ASN A 51 5.69 -6.04 -8.39
N HIS A 52 5.28 -4.79 -8.15
CA HIS A 52 5.42 -4.13 -6.85
C HIS A 52 4.75 -4.91 -5.69
N ASN A 53 3.78 -5.77 -6.00
CA ASN A 53 3.14 -6.66 -5.04
C ASN A 53 4.08 -7.69 -4.36
N ILE A 54 5.35 -7.82 -4.78
CA ILE A 54 6.34 -8.72 -4.16
C ILE A 54 6.53 -8.47 -2.66
N ILE A 55 6.36 -7.22 -2.22
CA ILE A 55 6.43 -6.82 -0.80
C ILE A 55 5.05 -6.71 -0.15
N ARG A 56 3.98 -7.17 -0.79
CA ARG A 56 2.64 -7.05 -0.21
C ARG A 56 2.50 -7.99 0.99
N HIS A 57 2.13 -7.45 2.15
CA HIS A 57 1.79 -8.27 3.30
C HIS A 57 0.42 -8.97 3.08
N PRO A 58 0.25 -10.24 3.50
CA PRO A 58 -1.04 -10.94 3.40
C PRO A 58 -2.17 -10.29 4.20
N ASP A 59 -1.83 -9.54 5.26
CA ASP A 59 -2.81 -8.73 6.02
C ASP A 59 -3.22 -7.43 5.31
N MET A 60 -2.83 -7.19 4.07
CA MET A 60 -3.40 -6.08 3.29
C MET A 60 -4.63 -6.55 2.53
N PRO A 61 -5.83 -5.96 2.76
CA PRO A 61 -7.04 -6.33 2.04
C PRO A 61 -6.90 -6.10 0.52
N LYS A 62 -7.39 -7.04 -0.28
CA LYS A 62 -7.46 -6.91 -1.74
C LYS A 62 -8.37 -5.75 -2.15
N GLY A 63 -9.42 -5.44 -1.38
CA GLY A 63 -10.29 -4.27 -1.59
C GLY A 63 -9.53 -2.93 -1.65
N VAL A 64 -8.53 -2.73 -0.77
CA VAL A 64 -7.70 -1.51 -0.76
C VAL A 64 -6.93 -1.37 -2.08
N PHE A 65 -6.32 -2.44 -2.59
CA PHE A 65 -5.58 -2.38 -3.86
C PHE A 65 -6.49 -2.16 -5.07
N LYS A 66 -7.73 -2.67 -5.05
CA LYS A 66 -8.71 -2.30 -6.08
C LYS A 66 -8.95 -0.79 -6.07
N TYR A 67 -9.04 -0.19 -4.89
CA TYR A 67 -9.19 1.26 -4.75
C TYR A 67 -7.95 2.02 -5.26
N VAL A 68 -6.74 1.59 -4.88
CA VAL A 68 -5.46 2.12 -5.44
C VAL A 68 -5.50 2.15 -6.96
N TRP A 69 -5.71 0.98 -7.59
CA TRP A 69 -5.69 0.86 -9.05
C TRP A 69 -6.79 1.66 -9.73
N SER A 70 -7.99 1.73 -9.14
CA SER A 70 -9.08 2.52 -9.72
C SER A 70 -8.87 4.03 -9.59
N THR A 71 -8.03 4.47 -8.64
CA THR A 71 -7.64 5.88 -8.45
C THR A 71 -6.55 6.27 -9.44
N ILE A 72 -5.41 5.56 -9.42
CA ILE A 72 -4.24 5.94 -10.22
C ILE A 72 -4.47 5.77 -11.73
N LYS A 73 -5.34 4.84 -12.15
CA LYS A 73 -5.73 4.70 -13.57
C LYS A 73 -6.60 5.84 -14.08
N LYS A 74 -7.21 6.64 -13.19
CA LYS A 74 -7.93 7.87 -13.56
C LYS A 74 -7.01 9.09 -13.63
N GLY A 75 -5.70 8.91 -13.45
CA GLY A 75 -4.75 10.01 -13.38
C GLY A 75 -4.74 10.74 -12.04
N GLN A 76 -5.37 10.17 -11.00
CA GLN A 76 -5.45 10.76 -9.67
C GLN A 76 -4.34 10.21 -8.76
N GLU A 77 -3.87 11.04 -7.83
CA GLU A 77 -2.97 10.60 -6.77
C GLU A 77 -3.70 9.71 -5.76
N PHE A 78 -2.95 8.80 -5.14
CA PHE A 78 -3.45 7.96 -4.07
C PHE A 78 -2.59 8.10 -2.82
N PHE A 79 -3.24 8.38 -1.69
CA PHE A 79 -2.66 8.28 -0.36
C PHE A 79 -3.21 7.06 0.37
N GLY A 80 -2.38 6.33 1.11
CA GLY A 80 -2.83 5.16 1.87
C GLY A 80 -1.81 4.64 2.88
N TYR A 81 -2.30 3.88 3.86
CA TYR A 81 -1.44 3.14 4.78
C TYR A 81 -1.27 1.71 4.27
N VAL A 82 -0.03 1.25 4.15
CA VAL A 82 0.26 -0.08 3.57
C VAL A 82 1.19 -0.85 4.49
N LYS A 83 0.78 -2.07 4.84
CA LYS A 83 1.63 -3.07 5.51
C LYS A 83 2.39 -3.84 4.44
N ASN A 84 3.72 -3.78 4.51
CA ASN A 84 4.61 -4.47 3.58
C ASN A 84 5.35 -5.60 4.29
N LEU A 85 5.56 -6.69 3.56
CA LEU A 85 6.33 -7.86 3.97
C LEU A 85 7.81 -7.63 3.65
N ARG A 86 8.68 -7.97 4.60
CA ARG A 86 10.13 -8.06 4.44
C ARG A 86 10.51 -9.48 4.01
N SER A 87 11.63 -9.65 3.31
CA SER A 87 12.06 -10.97 2.86
C SER A 87 12.40 -11.93 4.02
N ASP A 88 12.66 -11.41 5.22
CA ASP A 88 12.89 -12.17 6.46
C ASP A 88 11.60 -12.60 7.19
N GLY A 89 10.42 -12.29 6.64
CA GLY A 89 9.11 -12.65 7.20
C GLY A 89 8.50 -11.62 8.14
N ARG A 90 9.27 -10.60 8.58
CA ARG A 90 8.77 -9.45 9.36
C ARG A 90 8.01 -8.46 8.49
N TYR A 91 7.46 -7.40 9.07
CA TYR A 91 6.71 -6.39 8.31
C TYR A 91 7.11 -4.96 8.65
N TYR A 92 6.66 -4.01 7.83
CA TYR A 92 6.77 -2.58 8.11
C TYR A 92 5.54 -1.84 7.56
N TRP A 93 5.09 -0.82 8.27
CA TRP A 93 4.02 0.06 7.81
C TRP A 93 4.57 1.29 7.10
N VAL A 94 3.87 1.75 6.07
CA VAL A 94 4.16 3.01 5.37
C VAL A 94 2.90 3.85 5.24
N PHE A 95 3.08 5.17 5.26
CA PHE A 95 2.18 6.10 4.57
C PHE A 95 2.70 6.29 3.14
N ALA A 96 1.92 5.89 2.14
CA ALA A 96 2.26 5.90 0.73
C ALA A 96 1.54 7.02 0.00
N ASN A 97 2.26 7.76 -0.85
CA ASN A 97 1.74 8.55 -1.95
C ASN A 97 2.09 7.83 -3.27
N ILE A 98 1.13 7.69 -4.18
CA ILE A 98 1.33 7.16 -5.53
C ILE A 98 0.80 8.17 -6.56
N THR A 99 1.69 8.63 -7.43
CA THR A 99 1.41 9.63 -8.47
C THR A 99 1.65 9.02 -9.85
N PRO A 100 0.67 9.11 -10.79
CA PRO A 100 0.90 8.76 -12.20
C PRO A 100 1.93 9.69 -12.85
N GLU A 101 2.92 9.15 -13.56
CA GLU A 101 3.93 9.92 -14.30
C GLU A 101 3.62 9.91 -15.79
N TYR A 102 3.70 11.08 -16.44
CA TYR A 102 3.42 11.28 -17.86
C TYR A 102 4.63 11.85 -18.61
N ASP A 103 4.76 11.54 -19.89
CA ASP A 103 5.73 12.22 -20.76
C ASP A 103 5.24 13.61 -21.22
N GLN A 104 6.07 14.30 -22.00
CA GLN A 104 5.73 15.64 -22.53
C GLN A 104 4.55 15.62 -23.52
N GLN A 105 4.18 14.46 -24.05
CA GLN A 105 3.07 14.27 -24.97
C GLN A 105 1.78 13.84 -24.24
N GLY A 106 1.83 13.69 -22.90
CA GLY A 106 0.69 13.27 -22.08
C GLY A 106 0.47 11.76 -22.05
N ASN A 107 1.42 10.94 -22.53
CA ASN A 107 1.31 9.49 -22.42
C ASN A 107 1.73 9.04 -21.02
N LEU A 108 0.98 8.11 -20.43
CA LEU A 108 1.31 7.53 -19.13
C LEU A 108 2.59 6.68 -19.23
N LEU A 109 3.62 7.05 -18.48
CA LEU A 109 4.88 6.31 -18.36
C LEU A 109 4.78 5.22 -17.29
N GLY A 110 4.05 5.49 -16.21
CA GLY A 110 3.92 4.59 -15.08
C GLY A 110 3.55 5.30 -13.80
N TYR A 111 4.05 4.83 -12.67
CA TYR A 111 3.69 5.35 -11.35
C TYR A 111 4.91 5.53 -10.46
N LEU A 112 5.04 6.70 -9.86
CA LEU A 112 5.98 7.02 -8.79
C LEU A 112 5.30 6.76 -7.45
N SER A 113 5.98 6.04 -6.55
CA SER A 113 5.55 5.90 -5.17
C SER A 113 6.61 6.43 -4.22
N VAL A 114 6.19 7.34 -3.34
CA VAL A 114 6.98 7.85 -2.21
C VAL A 114 6.30 7.41 -0.93
N ARG A 115 7.08 6.80 -0.03
CA ARG A 115 6.60 6.18 1.20
C ARG A 115 7.44 6.65 2.37
N ARG A 116 6.80 6.91 3.50
CA ARG A 116 7.42 7.37 4.75
C ARG A 116 6.80 6.67 5.94
N LYS A 117 7.43 6.81 7.10
CA LYS A 117 6.90 6.32 8.37
C LYS A 117 5.49 6.89 8.64
N PRO A 118 4.49 6.04 8.93
CA PRO A 118 3.17 6.51 9.31
C PRO A 118 3.12 6.85 10.81
N PRO A 119 2.24 7.77 11.25
CA PRO A 119 1.98 7.97 12.66
C PRO A 119 1.41 6.70 13.29
N ALA A 120 1.91 6.31 14.47
CA ALA A 120 1.39 5.14 15.18
C ALA A 120 -0.10 5.26 15.52
N SER A 121 -0.59 6.49 15.76
CA SER A 121 -2.00 6.80 15.97
C SER A 121 -2.87 6.45 14.75
N ALA A 122 -2.37 6.67 13.54
CA ALA A 122 -3.07 6.30 12.30
C ALA A 122 -3.17 4.78 12.15
N ILE A 123 -2.09 4.04 12.43
CA ILE A 123 -2.07 2.57 12.33
C ILE A 123 -3.06 1.94 13.31
N LYS A 124 -3.16 2.47 14.54
CA LYS A 124 -4.16 2.02 15.54
C LYS A 124 -5.61 2.13 15.05
N VAL A 125 -5.91 3.07 14.15
CA VAL A 125 -7.24 3.25 13.57
C VAL A 125 -7.42 2.37 12.32
N ILE A 126 -6.40 2.29 11.48
CA ILE A 126 -6.48 1.59 10.18
C ILE A 126 -6.47 0.07 10.34
N GLU A 127 -5.63 -0.46 11.22
CA GLU A 127 -5.43 -1.90 11.33
C GLU A 127 -6.73 -2.67 11.66
N PRO A 128 -7.58 -2.23 12.61
CA PRO A 128 -8.88 -2.86 12.85
C PRO A 128 -9.80 -2.86 11.62
N ILE A 129 -9.81 -1.77 10.84
CA ILE A 129 -10.60 -1.67 9.60
C ILE A 129 -10.11 -2.71 8.60
N TYR A 130 -8.79 -2.86 8.45
CA TYR A 130 -8.21 -3.86 7.54
C TYR A 130 -8.48 -5.29 8.01
N GLN A 131 -8.44 -5.56 9.31
CA GLN A 131 -8.82 -6.88 9.84
C GLN A 131 -10.28 -7.22 9.53
N GLN A 132 -11.19 -6.25 9.64
CA GLN A 132 -12.59 -6.46 9.28
C GLN A 132 -12.77 -6.70 7.77
N MET A 133 -12.07 -5.93 6.93
CA MET A 133 -12.03 -6.17 5.48
C MET A 133 -11.53 -7.58 5.14
N LEU A 134 -10.45 -8.05 5.78
CA LEU A 134 -9.93 -9.41 5.60
C LEU A 134 -10.92 -10.48 6.05
N SER A 135 -11.63 -10.25 7.16
CA SER A 135 -12.68 -11.15 7.64
C SER A 135 -13.79 -11.31 6.58
N ILE A 136 -14.21 -10.20 5.96
CA ILE A 136 -15.17 -10.21 4.85
C ILE A 136 -14.59 -10.97 3.64
N GLU A 137 -13.33 -10.73 3.28
CA GLU A 137 -12.68 -11.42 2.15
C GLU A 137 -12.61 -12.94 2.34
N ARG A 138 -12.40 -13.42 3.58
CA ARG A 138 -12.34 -14.85 3.90
C ARG A 138 -13.70 -15.56 3.82
N GLN A 139 -14.79 -14.82 4.02
CA GLN A 139 -16.16 -15.35 4.01
C GLN A 139 -16.83 -15.27 2.63
N ALA A 140 -16.18 -14.62 1.66
CA ALA A 140 -16.71 -14.42 0.33
C ALA A 140 -16.66 -15.71 -0.52
N HIS A 141 -17.56 -15.79 -1.51
CA HIS A 141 -17.71 -17.00 -2.34
C HIS A 141 -16.75 -17.04 -3.54
N SER A 142 -16.08 -15.93 -3.86
CA SER A 142 -15.08 -15.83 -4.92
C SER A 142 -14.12 -14.67 -4.66
N ASP A 143 -12.99 -14.64 -5.35
CA ASP A 143 -12.03 -13.51 -5.26
C ASP A 143 -12.65 -12.17 -5.66
N LYS A 144 -13.51 -12.15 -6.68
CA LYS A 144 -14.20 -10.93 -7.10
C LYS A 144 -15.15 -10.45 -6.02
N ASP A 145 -15.94 -11.36 -5.46
CA ASP A 145 -16.88 -11.07 -4.37
C ASP A 145 -16.15 -10.57 -3.12
N ALA A 146 -15.01 -11.17 -2.78
CA ALA A 146 -14.15 -10.76 -1.66
C ALA A 146 -13.70 -9.29 -1.80
N VAL A 147 -13.15 -8.95 -2.97
CA VAL A 147 -12.66 -7.61 -3.26
C VAL A 147 -13.80 -6.59 -3.26
N ASP A 148 -14.94 -6.92 -3.86
CA ASP A 148 -16.07 -6.02 -4.00
C ASP A 148 -16.72 -5.73 -2.64
N LYS A 149 -16.97 -6.77 -1.83
CA LYS A 149 -17.58 -6.63 -0.49
C LYS A 149 -16.69 -5.91 0.50
N SER A 150 -15.40 -6.23 0.54
CA SER A 150 -14.46 -5.56 1.46
C SER A 150 -14.30 -4.08 1.14
N LEU A 151 -14.23 -3.73 -0.15
CA LEU A 151 -14.19 -2.33 -0.57
C LEU A 151 -15.51 -1.61 -0.26
N ALA A 152 -16.66 -2.26 -0.47
CA ALA A 152 -17.95 -1.70 -0.10
C ALA A 152 -18.05 -1.39 1.40
N PHE A 153 -17.61 -2.33 2.25
CA PHE A 153 -17.54 -2.11 3.70
C PHE A 153 -16.70 -0.88 4.06
N LEU A 154 -15.50 -0.74 3.48
CA LEU A 154 -14.65 0.43 3.71
C LEU A 154 -15.34 1.74 3.29
N GLN A 155 -16.04 1.74 2.16
CA GLN A 155 -16.77 2.90 1.67
C GLN A 155 -17.96 3.26 2.58
N GLU A 156 -18.69 2.26 3.09
CA GLU A 156 -19.80 2.45 4.03
C GLU A 156 -19.32 2.99 5.38
N GLU A 157 -18.24 2.41 5.92
CA GLU A 157 -17.61 2.85 7.17
C GLU A 157 -17.23 4.33 7.09
N LEU A 158 -16.58 4.75 6.01
CA LEU A 158 -16.16 6.14 5.81
C LEU A 158 -17.34 7.08 5.55
N LYS A 159 -18.33 6.64 4.77
CA LYS A 159 -19.54 7.41 4.51
C LYS A 159 -20.33 7.68 5.79
N SER A 160 -20.36 6.74 6.73
CA SER A 160 -21.01 6.93 8.04
C SER A 160 -20.38 8.07 8.85
N GLN A 161 -19.12 8.39 8.55
CA GLN A 161 -18.34 9.47 9.17
C GLN A 161 -18.30 10.74 8.30
N ASN A 162 -19.02 10.76 7.18
CA ASN A 162 -19.00 11.83 6.18
C ASN A 162 -17.58 12.15 5.65
N LEU A 163 -16.76 11.12 5.49
CA LEU A 163 -15.39 11.22 4.97
C LEU A 163 -15.28 10.45 3.65
N ASP A 164 -14.49 10.98 2.72
CA ASP A 164 -13.92 10.17 1.65
C ASP A 164 -12.63 9.48 2.13
N TYR A 165 -12.17 8.49 1.36
CA TYR A 165 -10.98 7.71 1.74
C TYR A 165 -9.69 8.54 1.78
N GLN A 166 -9.50 9.45 0.82
CA GLN A 166 -8.27 10.25 0.74
C GLN A 166 -8.23 11.22 1.93
N ASP A 167 -9.33 11.91 2.20
CA ASP A 167 -9.50 12.81 3.34
C ASP A 167 -9.30 12.06 4.65
N PHE A 168 -9.91 10.89 4.81
CA PHE A 168 -9.73 10.06 6.00
C PHE A 168 -8.26 9.72 6.24
N VAL A 169 -7.57 9.22 5.22
CA VAL A 169 -6.16 8.81 5.31
C VAL A 169 -5.25 10.01 5.63
N ILE A 170 -5.46 11.14 4.95
CA ILE A 170 -4.69 12.37 5.14
C ILE A 170 -4.95 12.96 6.53
N ASN A 171 -6.20 12.98 6.98
CA ASN A 171 -6.56 13.46 8.32
C ASN A 171 -5.88 12.64 9.41
N LEU A 172 -5.85 11.31 9.26
CA LEU A 172 -5.11 10.45 10.19
C LEU A 172 -3.61 10.76 10.22
N PHE A 173 -3.04 11.18 9.09
CA PHE A 173 -1.61 11.52 9.01
C PHE A 173 -1.29 12.81 9.78
N HIS A 174 -2.22 13.77 9.77
CA HIS A 174 -2.05 15.08 10.41
C HIS A 174 -2.55 15.15 11.85
N ARG A 175 -3.30 14.15 12.35
CA ARG A 175 -3.70 14.09 13.76
C ARG A 175 -2.44 14.04 14.63
N LYS A 176 -2.22 15.10 15.42
CA LYS A 176 -1.18 15.13 16.45
C LYS A 176 -1.42 13.96 17.41
N SER A 177 -0.35 13.21 17.69
CA SER A 177 -0.35 12.14 18.70
C SER A 177 -0.57 12.70 20.09
#